data_AF-A0A536FBA0-F1
#
_entry.id   AF-A0A536FBA0-F1
#
_cell.length_a   1.000
_cell.length_b   1.000
_cell.length_c   1.000
_cell.angle_alpha   90.00
_cell.angle_beta   90.00
_cell.angle_gamma   90.00
#
_symmetry.space_group_name_H-M   'P 1'
#
loop_
_entity.id
_entity.type
_entity.pdbx_description
1 polymer ?
#
loop_
_entity_poly.entity_id
_entity_poly.type
_entity_poly.pdbx_seq_one_letter_code
_entity_poly.pdbx_strand_id
1 'polypeptide(L)'
;MLLVCSHRCGGALFRALFAEVELDASGAYQDHRVTQPGYVCLNCGAPALDLGEVPAALEEEAREEEAAAVKADVLCPVCETMVQLDANMECPNCGSPLEVA
;
A
#
# COMPACT_ATOMS: atom_id res chain seq x y z
N MET A 1 5.94 14.09 -4.21
CA MET A 1 5.29 14.66 -3.01
C MET A 1 3.97 15.33 -3.38
N LEU A 2 2.87 14.79 -2.85
CA LEU A 2 1.50 15.27 -2.97
C LEU A 2 0.92 15.40 -1.56
N LEU A 3 1.04 16.59 -0.95
CA LEU A 3 0.58 16.82 0.41
C LEU A 3 -0.93 17.08 0.46
N VAL A 4 -1.63 16.33 1.30
CA VAL A 4 -3.07 16.48 1.55
C VAL A 4 -3.33 16.64 3.05
N CYS A 5 -4.06 17.70 3.42
CA CYS A 5 -4.50 17.88 4.81
C CYS A 5 -5.45 16.74 5.21
N SER A 6 -5.16 16.06 6.33
CA SER A 6 -5.97 14.95 6.84
C SER A 6 -7.42 15.35 7.15
N HIS A 7 -7.66 16.61 7.50
CA HIS A 7 -9.01 17.17 7.74
C HIS A 7 -9.68 17.72 6.48
N ARG A 8 -9.01 17.67 5.31
CA ARG A 8 -9.53 18.16 4.02
C ARG A 8 -10.06 19.61 4.08
N CYS A 9 -9.40 20.47 4.86
CA CYS A 9 -9.84 21.86 5.08
C CYS A 9 -9.70 22.82 3.88
N GLY A 10 -9.28 22.34 2.69
CA GLY A 10 -9.02 23.16 1.50
C GLY A 10 -7.69 23.92 1.48
N GLY A 11 -6.87 23.80 2.53
CA GLY A 11 -5.55 24.44 2.57
C GLY A 11 -4.53 23.79 1.62
N ALA A 12 -3.72 24.61 0.95
CA ALA A 12 -2.67 24.17 0.03
C ALA A 12 -1.24 24.53 0.49
N LEU A 13 -1.12 25.21 1.64
CA LEU A 13 0.17 25.56 2.24
C LEU A 13 0.46 24.65 3.44
N PHE A 14 1.66 24.10 3.47
CA PHE A 14 2.10 23.14 4.47
C PHE A 14 3.47 23.54 5.00
N ARG A 15 3.73 23.24 6.28
CA ARG A 15 5.05 23.37 6.88
C ARG A 15 5.64 21.98 7.05
N ALA A 16 6.87 21.81 6.55
CA ALA A 16 7.69 20.65 6.85
C ALA A 16 8.21 20.77 8.29
N LEU A 17 8.05 19.70 9.05
CA LEU A 17 8.61 19.51 10.37
C LEU A 17 9.63 18.38 10.28
N PHE A 18 10.77 18.57 10.93
CA PHE A 18 11.82 17.57 10.99
C PHE A 18 11.73 16.77 12.29
N ALA A 19 12.39 15.61 12.31
CA ALA A 19 12.63 14.88 13.54
C ALA A 19 13.37 15.77 14.55
N GLU A 20 13.02 15.61 15.83
CA GLU A 20 13.79 16.21 16.91
C GLU A 20 15.13 15.48 17.00
N VAL A 21 16.23 16.22 17.17
CA VAL A 21 17.58 15.66 17.19
C VAL A 21 18.20 15.87 18.57
N GLU A 22 18.71 14.80 19.16
CA GLU A 22 19.46 14.83 20.42
C GLU A 22 20.96 14.98 20.11
N LEU A 23 21.55 16.05 20.63
CA LEU A 23 22.97 16.35 20.50
C LEU A 23 23.64 16.33 21.87
N ASP A 24 24.90 15.93 21.93
CA ASP A 24 25.70 16.07 23.14
C ASP A 24 26.20 17.51 23.35
N ALA A 25 26.93 17.74 24.44
CA ALA A 25 27.47 19.07 24.78
C ALA A 25 28.51 19.59 23.76
N SER A 26 29.06 18.73 22.90
CA SER A 26 29.96 19.12 21.80
C SER A 26 29.21 19.40 20.49
N GLY A 27 27.89 19.18 20.47
CA GLY A 27 27.06 19.27 19.28
C GLY A 27 27.09 18.02 18.40
N ALA A 28 27.66 16.91 18.89
CA ALA A 28 27.67 15.65 18.15
C ALA A 28 26.30 14.96 18.21
N TYR A 29 25.88 14.39 17.09
CA TYR A 29 24.64 13.63 16.97
C TYR A 29 24.66 12.39 17.88
N GLN A 30 23.58 12.20 18.65
CA GLN A 30 23.39 11.01 19.47
C GLN A 30 22.18 10.20 19.01
N ASP A 31 21.03 10.85 18.82
CA ASP A 31 19.78 10.20 18.44
C ASP A 31 18.81 11.16 17.74
N HIS A 32 17.75 10.64 17.12
CA HIS A 32 16.62 11.44 16.66
C HIS A 32 15.28 10.77 17.01
N ARG A 33 14.24 11.59 17.23
CA ARG A 33 12.90 11.11 17.56
C ARG A 33 11.87 11.74 16.63
N VAL A 34 10.92 10.93 16.18
CA VAL A 34 9.77 11.37 15.39
C VAL A 34 8.54 11.39 16.29
N THR A 35 8.37 12.50 17.00
CA THR A 35 7.27 12.75 17.96
C THR A 35 6.07 13.45 17.31
N GLN A 36 6.28 14.03 16.12
CA GLN A 36 5.30 14.86 15.42
C GLN A 36 5.18 14.49 13.94
N PRO A 37 4.07 14.84 13.26
CA PRO A 37 3.92 14.62 11.84
C PRO A 37 5.00 15.36 11.04
N GLY A 38 5.50 14.76 9.97
CA GLY A 38 6.50 15.41 9.09
C GLY A 38 5.96 16.65 8.35
N TYR A 39 4.64 16.78 8.20
CA TYR A 39 4.00 17.96 7.60
C TYR A 39 2.74 18.36 8.36
N VAL A 40 2.53 19.67 8.51
CA VAL A 40 1.30 20.25 9.08
C VAL A 40 0.69 21.28 8.15
N CYS A 41 -0.64 21.28 8.07
CA CYS A 41 -1.39 22.24 7.27
C CYS A 41 -1.36 23.63 7.93
N LEU A 42 -0.92 24.66 7.20
CA LEU A 42 -0.86 26.02 7.73
C LEU A 42 -2.23 26.69 7.86
N ASN A 43 -3.28 26.12 7.26
CA ASN A 43 -4.63 26.64 7.36
C ASN A 43 -5.35 26.22 8.66
N CYS A 44 -5.18 24.97 9.09
CA CYS A 44 -5.94 24.42 10.24
C CYS A 44 -5.08 23.70 11.30
N GLY A 45 -3.77 23.57 11.09
CA GLY A 45 -2.85 22.90 12.01
C GLY A 45 -2.89 21.37 11.98
N ALA A 46 -3.82 20.76 11.24
CA ALA A 46 -3.91 19.30 11.15
C ALA A 46 -2.69 18.68 10.43
N PRO A 47 -2.34 17.41 10.73
CA PRO A 47 -1.33 16.67 10.00
C PRO A 47 -1.64 16.61 8.50
N ALA A 48 -0.60 16.69 7.67
CA ALA A 48 -0.69 16.47 6.23
C ALA A 48 -0.01 15.15 5.85
N LEU A 49 -0.66 14.42 4.93
CA LEU A 49 -0.21 13.14 4.40
C LEU A 49 0.46 13.38 3.05
N ASP A 50 1.64 12.80 2.81
CA ASP A 50 2.21 12.74 1.46
C ASP A 50 1.66 11.52 0.73
N LEU A 51 0.83 11.76 -0.28
CA LEU A 51 0.23 10.72 -1.11
C LEU A 51 0.98 10.53 -2.43
N GLY A 52 2.18 11.10 -2.57
CA GLY A 52 2.94 11.06 -3.82
C GLY A 52 3.32 9.65 -4.29
N GLU A 53 3.55 8.74 -3.34
CA GLU A 53 3.94 7.34 -3.62
C GLU A 53 2.73 6.41 -3.74
N VAL A 54 1.54 6.84 -3.33
CA VAL A 54 0.34 5.98 -3.34
C VAL A 54 0.01 5.44 -4.74
N PRO A 55 0.07 6.23 -5.83
CA PRO A 55 -0.19 5.69 -7.17
C PRO A 55 0.76 4.55 -7.54
N ALA A 56 2.06 4.70 -7.29
CA ALA A 56 3.05 3.67 -7.59
C ALA A 56 2.85 2.41 -6.74
N ALA A 57 2.53 2.57 -5.45
CA ALA A 57 2.22 1.45 -4.56
C ALA A 57 0.98 0.67 -5.04
N LEU A 58 -0.10 1.37 -5.45
CA LEU A 58 -1.29 0.72 -5.99
C LEU A 58 -1.03 -0.03 -7.30
N GLU A 59 -0.17 0.50 -8.17
CA GLU A 59 0.25 -0.18 -9.40
C GLU A 59 1.14 -1.40 -9.12
N GLU A 60 1.90 -1.41 -8.03
CA GLU A 60 2.66 -2.57 -7.58
C GLU A 60 1.74 -3.65 -7.01
N GLU A 61 0.82 -3.29 -6.11
CA GLU A 61 -0.19 -4.21 -5.56
C GLU A 61 -1.01 -4.87 -6.68
N ALA A 62 -1.48 -4.09 -7.67
CA ALA A 62 -2.23 -4.63 -8.80
C ALA A 62 -1.44 -5.68 -9.61
N ARG A 63 -0.12 -5.47 -9.81
CA ARG A 63 0.74 -6.45 -10.49
C ARG A 63 0.95 -7.72 -9.67
N GLU A 64 1.04 -7.60 -8.35
CA GLU A 64 1.11 -8.77 -7.46
C GLU A 64 -0.20 -9.57 -7.47
N GLU A 65 -1.36 -8.89 -7.45
CA GLU A 65 -2.67 -9.52 -7.57
C GLU A 65 -2.86 -10.23 -8.93
N GLU A 66 -2.46 -9.60 -10.04
CA GLU A 66 -2.46 -10.24 -11.36
C GLU A 66 -1.59 -11.51 -11.38
N ALA A 67 -0.41 -11.48 -10.75
CA ALA A 67 0.45 -12.65 -10.64
C ALA A 67 -0.15 -13.76 -9.76
N ALA A 68 -0.92 -13.39 -8.73
CA ALA A 68 -1.60 -14.33 -7.85
C ALA A 68 -2.87 -14.93 -8.48
N ALA A 69 -3.59 -14.17 -9.32
CA ALA A 69 -4.81 -14.64 -10.00
C ALA A 69 -4.58 -15.85 -10.91
N VAL A 70 -3.34 -16.09 -11.36
CA VAL A 70 -2.94 -17.29 -12.12
C VAL A 70 -2.97 -18.58 -11.26
N LYS A 71 -3.16 -18.47 -9.93
CA LYS A 71 -3.19 -19.59 -8.98
C LYS A 71 -4.44 -19.55 -8.10
N ALA A 72 -5.61 -19.46 -8.73
CA ALA A 72 -6.88 -19.53 -8.02
C ALA A 72 -7.21 -20.98 -7.64
N ASP A 73 -7.52 -21.22 -6.36
CA ASP A 73 -8.15 -22.45 -5.90
C ASP A 73 -9.62 -22.46 -6.34
N VAL A 74 -9.99 -23.41 -7.21
CA VAL A 74 -11.35 -23.58 -7.72
C VAL A 74 -11.89 -24.95 -7.33
N LEU A 75 -13.12 -24.99 -6.82
CA LEU A 75 -13.83 -26.25 -6.59
C LEU A 75 -14.36 -26.78 -7.93
N CYS A 76 -13.85 -27.91 -8.41
CA CYS A 76 -14.37 -28.53 -9.62
C CYS A 76 -15.82 -29.01 -9.41
N PRO A 77 -16.81 -28.58 -10.19
CA PRO A 77 -18.21 -28.98 -10.02
C PRO A 77 -18.48 -30.43 -10.45
N VAL A 78 -17.51 -31.09 -11.10
CA VAL A 78 -17.64 -32.47 -11.59
C VAL A 78 -17.08 -33.49 -10.59
N CYS A 79 -15.88 -33.24 -10.07
CA CYS A 79 -15.21 -34.16 -9.15
C CYS A 79 -15.14 -33.65 -7.71
N GLU A 80 -15.74 -32.47 -7.44
CA GLU A 80 -15.84 -31.85 -6.11
C GLU A 80 -14.49 -31.71 -5.37
N THR A 81 -13.41 -31.64 -6.14
CA THR A 81 -12.05 -31.49 -5.61
C THR A 81 -11.61 -30.05 -5.78
N MET A 82 -11.01 -29.49 -4.73
CA MET A 82 -10.33 -28.18 -4.81
C MET A 82 -9.07 -28.35 -5.64
N VAL A 83 -8.96 -27.60 -6.73
CA VAL A 83 -7.83 -27.68 -7.67
C VAL A 83 -7.28 -26.29 -7.96
N GLN A 84 -5.97 -26.25 -8.16
CA GLN A 84 -5.27 -25.08 -8.68
C GLN A 84 -5.35 -25.14 -10.21
N LEU A 85 -5.94 -24.11 -10.82
CA LEU A 85 -6.03 -24.02 -12.28
C LEU A 85 -4.71 -23.50 -12.87
N ASP A 86 -4.30 -24.11 -13.98
CA ASP A 86 -3.23 -23.60 -14.82
C ASP A 86 -3.81 -22.82 -16.02
N ALA A 87 -2.93 -22.35 -16.92
CA ALA A 87 -3.34 -21.55 -18.08
C ALA A 87 -4.30 -22.26 -19.05
N ASN A 88 -4.45 -23.59 -18.98
CA ASN A 88 -5.33 -24.34 -19.86
C ASN A 88 -6.79 -24.40 -19.35
N MET A 89 -7.05 -23.93 -18.13
CA MET A 89 -8.39 -23.89 -17.53
C MET A 89 -9.10 -25.26 -17.48
N GLU A 90 -8.34 -26.33 -17.30
CA GLU A 90 -8.87 -27.70 -17.17
C GLU A 90 -8.59 -28.26 -15.78
N CYS A 91 -9.53 -29.03 -15.23
CA CYS A 91 -9.32 -29.74 -13.99
C CYS A 91 -8.25 -30.83 -14.19
N PRO A 92 -7.12 -30.81 -13.46
CA PRO A 92 -6.05 -31.81 -13.62
C PRO A 92 -6.47 -33.22 -13.19
N ASN A 93 -7.56 -33.36 -12.44
CA ASN A 93 -8.03 -34.65 -11.91
C ASN A 93 -9.05 -35.34 -12.82
N CYS A 94 -9.91 -34.57 -13.53
CA CYS A 94 -10.99 -35.15 -14.34
C CYS A 94 -11.08 -34.60 -15.78
N GLY A 95 -10.26 -33.61 -16.15
CA GLY A 95 -10.24 -33.02 -17.49
C GLY A 95 -11.46 -32.18 -17.84
N SER A 96 -12.31 -31.83 -16.88
CA SER A 96 -13.42 -30.90 -17.13
C SER A 96 -12.89 -29.49 -17.36
N PRO A 97 -13.39 -28.74 -18.36
CA PRO A 97 -13.13 -27.30 -18.45
C PRO A 97 -13.75 -26.59 -17.24
N LEU A 98 -13.05 -25.60 -16.70
CA LEU A 98 -13.45 -24.80 -15.55
C LEU A 98 -13.33 -23.32 -15.91
N GLU A 99 -14.30 -22.49 -15.50
CA GLU A 99 -14.22 -21.04 -15.64
C GLU A 99 -14.03 -20.40 -14.26
N VAL A 100 -13.16 -19.39 -14.19
CA VAL A 100 -13.02 -18.51 -13.02
C VAL A 100 -14.08 -17.41 -13.12
N ALA A 101 -14.97 -17.35 -12.13
CA ALA A 101 -16.04 -16.35 -12.03
C ALA A 101 -15.53 -15.00 -11.51
#